data_AF-B2UR32-F1
#
_entry.id   AF-B2UR32-F1
#
_cell.length_a   1.000
_cell.length_b   1.000
_cell.length_c   1.000
_cell.angle_alpha   90.00
_cell.angle_beta   90.00
_cell.angle_gamma   90.00
#
_symmetry.space_group_name_H-M   'P 1'
#
loop_
_entity.id
_entity.type
_entity.pdbx_description
1 polymer ?
#
loop_
_entity_poly.entity_id
_entity_poly.type
_entity_poly.pdbx_seq_one_letter_code
_entity_poly.pdbx_strand_id
1 'polypeptide(L)'
;MSKTCSFIKAGAILGGTVIVTAAVAPLFLPNQNVKPLTSAQAAEITAQTMNSKCADCHKPGTHISELVNTLSGGLLARHIRDGQRSYNMEEPPTAVTLSKLEHVLQINSMPPTSYTMVHWGSTLTLREKNAMLQWIKDERLKIFGDMVGEEYALSPLAPIPDALPTDPAKVALGYKLFHDVRLSTDNTVSCASCHSLEKAGTDNLPTSTGVRGQKGGINAPTVFNAAFHAKQFWDGRAANLQEQAGGPPLNPVEMGYEHPDDWKKIAAKLDQDTAFAAEFKKVYPQGFTGETITNAIAEYEKTLITPNSPFDRYLKGDENAISENAKKGYKLFLKLGCQTCHTGPAMGGQSFEYADLKGDFFAGRAKTNDDNGLMNFSKKESDRHRFRVPTLRNVELTWPYMHDASAQTLEEAITKMYHYQLGYDKLDKKEVRLLVAFLKTLTGEYNGKPVQGEVCPAS
;
A
#
# COMPACT_ATOMS: atom_id res chain seq x y z
N MET A 1 -60.60 -63.27 8.01
CA MET A 1 -59.67 -63.35 9.15
C MET A 1 -58.52 -62.40 8.81
N SER A 2 -58.18 -61.31 9.50
CA SER A 2 -58.44 -60.81 10.85
C SER A 2 -58.13 -59.29 10.83
N LYS A 3 -59.07 -58.46 11.34
CA LYS A 3 -58.92 -57.29 12.27
C LYS A 3 -57.85 -56.20 11.95
N THR A 4 -58.03 -54.87 12.08
CA THR A 4 -59.04 -54.00 12.75
C THR A 4 -58.70 -52.51 12.49
N CYS A 5 -59.73 -51.65 12.50
CA CYS A 5 -59.87 -50.24 12.98
C CYS A 5 -58.66 -49.28 13.03
N SER A 6 -58.68 -48.10 12.37
CA SER A 6 -59.45 -46.85 12.62
C SER A 6 -58.59 -45.81 13.36
N PHE A 7 -58.42 -44.60 12.79
CA PHE A 7 -59.00 -43.34 13.30
C PHE A 7 -58.52 -42.12 12.49
N ILE A 8 -59.50 -41.32 12.10
CA ILE A 8 -59.42 -40.00 11.46
C ILE A 8 -59.05 -38.94 12.51
N LYS A 9 -58.19 -37.98 12.16
CA LYS A 9 -58.36 -36.57 12.57
C LYS A 9 -57.95 -35.64 11.43
N ALA A 10 -58.93 -34.89 10.95
CA ALA A 10 -58.77 -33.73 10.08
C ALA A 10 -58.24 -32.53 10.88
N GLY A 11 -57.42 -31.70 10.24
CA GLY A 11 -57.01 -30.38 10.73
C GLY A 11 -56.65 -29.52 9.53
N ALA A 12 -57.56 -28.61 9.16
CA ALA A 12 -57.36 -27.61 8.13
C ALA A 12 -56.40 -26.52 8.63
N ILE A 13 -55.43 -26.09 7.80
CA ILE A 13 -54.80 -24.78 7.94
C ILE A 13 -54.62 -24.14 6.55
N LEU A 14 -55.31 -23.01 6.45
CA LEU A 14 -55.24 -21.89 5.51
C LEU A 14 -53.92 -21.68 4.76
N GLY A 15 -54.05 -21.32 3.48
CA GLY A 15 -52.98 -20.82 2.65
C GLY A 15 -52.42 -19.48 3.13
N GLY A 16 -51.11 -19.33 2.98
CA GLY A 16 -50.37 -18.10 3.18
C GLY A 16 -49.17 -18.07 2.24
N THR A 17 -49.20 -17.14 1.30
CA THR A 17 -48.17 -16.84 0.32
C THR A 17 -46.85 -16.51 1.03
N VAL A 18 -45.79 -17.28 0.79
CA VAL A 18 -44.43 -16.94 1.28
C VAL A 18 -43.78 -15.99 0.27
N ILE A 19 -43.76 -14.71 0.63
CA ILE A 19 -42.87 -13.72 0.01
C ILE A 19 -41.46 -14.06 0.49
N VAL A 20 -40.61 -14.54 -0.40
CA VAL A 20 -39.18 -14.74 -0.13
C VAL A 20 -38.48 -13.39 -0.26
N THR A 21 -38.35 -12.66 0.85
CA THR A 21 -37.41 -11.55 0.96
C THR A 21 -36.00 -12.13 1.11
N ALA A 22 -35.19 -12.01 0.07
CA ALA A 22 -33.78 -12.35 0.11
C ALA A 22 -33.01 -11.33 0.94
N ALA A 23 -32.95 -11.52 2.26
CA ALA A 23 -31.97 -10.89 3.12
C ALA A 23 -30.66 -11.68 3.02
N VAL A 24 -29.64 -11.08 2.40
CA VAL A 24 -28.27 -11.60 2.42
C VAL A 24 -27.70 -11.34 3.81
N ALA A 25 -27.91 -12.29 4.73
CA ALA A 25 -27.22 -12.31 6.02
C ALA A 25 -25.81 -12.91 5.83
N PRO A 26 -24.78 -12.38 6.51
CA PRO A 26 -23.42 -12.91 6.40
C PRO A 26 -23.36 -14.31 7.03
N LEU A 27 -22.66 -15.22 6.35
CA LEU A 27 -22.20 -16.50 6.91
C LEU A 27 -21.15 -16.23 8.00
N PHE A 28 -21.62 -15.83 9.19
CA PHE A 28 -20.91 -15.91 10.46
C PHE A 28 -21.87 -16.56 11.45
N LEU A 29 -21.69 -17.85 11.73
CA LEU A 29 -22.23 -18.43 12.95
C LEU A 29 -21.22 -18.12 14.06
N PRO A 30 -21.51 -17.21 15.02
CA PRO A 30 -20.64 -17.03 16.17
C PRO A 30 -20.69 -18.32 17.00
N ASN A 31 -19.53 -18.90 17.27
CA ASN A 31 -19.41 -19.95 18.25
C ASN A 31 -19.68 -19.33 19.64
N GLN A 32 -20.90 -19.46 20.15
CA GLN A 32 -21.45 -18.68 21.29
C GLN A 32 -20.82 -18.96 22.67
N ASN A 33 -19.66 -19.63 22.75
CA ASN A 33 -19.06 -20.06 24.02
C ASN A 33 -17.69 -19.44 24.35
N VAL A 34 -17.21 -18.45 23.59
CA VAL A 34 -15.97 -17.73 23.94
C VAL A 34 -16.30 -16.37 24.53
N LYS A 35 -15.99 -16.16 25.80
CA LYS A 35 -16.13 -14.84 26.45
C LYS A 35 -15.36 -13.78 25.63
N PRO A 36 -15.92 -12.56 25.43
CA PRO A 36 -15.19 -11.47 24.79
C PRO A 36 -13.90 -11.17 25.57
N LEU A 37 -12.79 -10.97 24.86
CA LEU A 37 -11.51 -10.57 25.45
C LEU A 37 -11.47 -9.04 25.58
N THR A 38 -10.92 -8.53 26.69
CA THR A 38 -10.54 -7.12 26.77
C THR A 38 -9.28 -6.86 25.95
N SER A 39 -9.01 -5.61 25.57
CA SER A 39 -7.77 -5.23 24.85
C SER A 39 -6.51 -5.66 25.59
N ALA A 40 -6.47 -5.53 26.92
CA ALA A 40 -5.33 -5.98 27.73
C ALA A 40 -5.13 -7.50 27.66
N GLN A 41 -6.21 -8.28 27.76
CA GLN A 41 -6.15 -9.74 27.65
C GLN A 41 -5.73 -10.17 26.23
N ALA A 42 -6.25 -9.50 25.20
CA ALA A 42 -5.90 -9.76 23.81
C ALA A 42 -4.41 -9.50 23.56
N ALA A 43 -3.87 -8.38 24.06
CA ALA A 43 -2.47 -8.04 23.96
C ALA A 43 -1.56 -9.05 24.69
N GLU A 44 -1.89 -9.44 25.93
CA GLU A 44 -1.11 -10.40 26.70
C GLU A 44 -1.06 -11.79 26.03
N ILE A 45 -2.21 -12.32 25.63
CA ILE A 45 -2.30 -13.62 24.93
C ILE A 45 -1.55 -13.55 23.61
N THR A 46 -1.67 -12.44 22.87
CA THR A 46 -0.98 -12.26 21.59
C THR A 46 0.54 -12.23 21.78
N ALA A 47 1.05 -11.48 22.76
CA ALA A 47 2.49 -11.44 23.05
C ALA A 47 3.03 -12.85 23.40
N GLN A 48 2.33 -13.60 24.25
CA GLN A 48 2.70 -14.98 24.59
C GLN A 48 2.67 -15.89 23.36
N THR A 49 1.64 -15.76 22.51
CA THR A 49 1.48 -16.57 21.29
C THR A 49 2.57 -16.28 20.28
N MET A 50 2.84 -15.00 19.99
CA MET A 50 3.87 -14.57 19.05
C MET A 50 5.25 -15.06 19.49
N ASN A 51 5.57 -14.93 20.79
CA ASN A 51 6.85 -15.39 21.32
C ASN A 51 6.99 -16.92 21.30
N SER A 52 5.95 -17.66 21.65
CA SER A 52 6.02 -19.13 21.77
C SER A 52 5.81 -19.90 20.46
N LYS A 53 5.14 -19.32 19.47
CA LYS A 53 4.75 -20.02 18.23
C LYS A 53 5.24 -19.39 16.94
N CYS A 54 5.67 -18.12 16.96
CA CYS A 54 6.04 -17.39 15.73
C CYS A 54 7.51 -16.95 15.70
N ALA A 55 8.09 -16.61 16.85
CA ALA A 55 9.43 -16.00 16.94
C ALA A 55 10.55 -16.86 16.33
N ASP A 56 10.45 -18.19 16.45
CA ASP A 56 11.44 -19.15 15.92
C ASP A 56 11.57 -19.12 14.39
N CYS A 57 10.63 -18.50 13.68
CA CYS A 57 10.70 -18.35 12.22
C CYS A 57 10.65 -16.89 11.76
N HIS A 58 10.00 -16.01 12.53
CA HIS A 58 9.69 -14.65 12.08
C HIS A 58 10.44 -13.54 12.83
N LYS A 59 11.22 -13.87 13.86
CA LYS A 59 12.11 -12.89 14.47
C LYS A 59 13.28 -12.61 13.51
N PRO A 60 13.63 -11.33 13.26
CA PRO A 60 14.80 -10.99 12.46
C PRO A 60 16.07 -11.62 13.04
N GLY A 61 16.94 -12.16 12.17
CA GLY A 61 18.19 -12.78 12.59
C GLY A 61 18.05 -14.18 13.20
N THR A 62 16.88 -14.81 13.10
CA THR A 62 16.76 -16.22 13.48
C THR A 62 17.58 -17.10 12.55
N HIS A 63 18.45 -17.92 13.14
CA HIS A 63 19.30 -18.87 12.44
C HIS A 63 19.14 -20.26 13.05
N ILE A 64 19.23 -21.29 12.22
CA ILE A 64 19.27 -22.68 12.68
C ILE A 64 20.70 -23.18 12.67
N SER A 65 21.02 -24.07 13.62
CA SER A 65 22.34 -24.68 13.66
C SER A 65 22.60 -25.50 12.40
N GLU A 66 23.86 -25.55 11.97
CA GLU A 66 24.26 -26.28 10.77
C GLU A 66 23.93 -27.78 10.86
N LEU A 67 24.03 -28.36 12.05
CA LEU A 67 23.61 -29.73 12.32
C LEU A 67 22.11 -29.95 12.06
N VAL A 68 21.24 -29.08 12.59
CA VAL A 68 19.78 -29.17 12.40
C VAL A 68 19.41 -28.91 10.94
N ASN A 69 20.10 -27.96 10.29
CA ASN A 69 19.92 -27.70 8.87
C ASN A 69 20.27 -28.93 8.01
N THR A 70 21.38 -29.59 8.32
CA THR A 70 21.84 -30.80 7.61
C THR A 70 20.87 -31.96 7.83
N LEU A 71 20.48 -32.22 9.08
CA LEU A 71 19.54 -33.31 9.42
C LEU A 71 18.15 -33.12 8.82
N SER A 72 17.71 -31.86 8.60
CA SER A 72 16.43 -31.54 7.95
C SER A 72 16.52 -31.44 6.42
N GLY A 73 17.67 -31.75 5.81
CA GLY A 73 17.88 -31.61 4.36
C GLY A 73 17.66 -30.17 3.87
N GLY A 74 17.96 -29.18 4.70
CA GLY A 74 17.78 -27.76 4.39
C GLY A 74 16.33 -27.26 4.41
N LEU A 75 15.35 -28.09 4.78
CA LEU A 75 13.93 -27.69 4.76
C LEU A 75 13.63 -26.55 5.73
N LEU A 76 14.15 -26.63 6.96
CA LEU A 76 13.86 -25.63 7.99
C LEU A 76 14.48 -24.27 7.67
N ALA A 77 15.72 -24.23 7.15
CA ALA A 77 16.33 -22.98 6.68
C ALA A 77 15.52 -22.35 5.54
N ARG A 78 14.98 -23.17 4.62
CA ARG A 78 14.10 -22.67 3.55
C ARG A 78 12.82 -22.07 4.12
N HIS A 79 12.14 -22.73 5.06
CA HIS A 79 10.94 -22.19 5.70
C HIS A 79 11.21 -20.88 6.45
N ILE A 80 12.31 -20.78 7.20
CA ILE A 80 12.68 -19.56 7.91
C ILE A 80 12.97 -18.44 6.93
N ARG A 81 13.78 -18.69 5.89
CA ARG A 81 14.08 -17.69 4.88
C ARG A 81 12.83 -17.22 4.14
N ASP A 82 11.99 -18.14 3.67
CA ASP A 82 10.77 -17.80 2.92
C ASP A 82 9.74 -17.10 3.82
N GLY A 83 9.69 -17.50 5.10
CA GLY A 83 8.95 -16.84 6.17
C GLY A 83 9.40 -15.40 6.39
N GLN A 84 10.70 -15.16 6.60
CA GLN A 84 11.30 -13.84 6.81
C GLN A 84 11.26 -12.96 5.56
N ARG A 85 11.25 -13.53 4.34
CA ARG A 85 11.00 -12.76 3.11
C ARG A 85 9.56 -12.25 3.03
N SER A 86 8.62 -12.96 3.63
CA SER A 86 7.19 -12.62 3.57
C SER A 86 6.75 -11.77 4.77
N TYR A 87 7.21 -12.09 5.97
CA TYR A 87 6.80 -11.46 7.23
C TYR A 87 7.94 -11.54 8.26
N ASN A 88 8.31 -10.38 8.80
CA ASN A 88 9.13 -10.28 10.01
C ASN A 88 8.30 -9.65 11.13
N MET A 89 8.53 -10.11 12.35
CA MET A 89 8.00 -9.44 13.53
C MET A 89 8.69 -8.09 13.70
N GLU A 90 7.90 -7.04 13.84
CA GLU A 90 8.36 -5.67 14.05
C GLU A 90 7.78 -5.14 15.37
N GLU A 91 8.58 -4.39 16.11
CA GLU A 91 8.18 -3.71 17.34
C GLU A 91 8.55 -2.23 17.24
N PRO A 92 7.56 -1.30 17.23
CA PRO A 92 6.12 -1.56 17.18
C PRO A 92 5.67 -2.19 15.84
N PRO A 93 4.50 -2.87 15.80
CA PRO A 93 3.97 -3.43 14.56
C PRO A 93 3.54 -2.32 13.59
N THR A 94 3.80 -2.53 12.31
CA THR A 94 3.36 -1.67 11.21
C THR A 94 2.01 -2.10 10.63
N ALA A 95 1.32 -1.21 9.91
CA ALA A 95 0.07 -1.55 9.22
C ALA A 95 0.19 -2.77 8.29
N VAL A 96 1.35 -2.95 7.65
CA VAL A 96 1.64 -4.08 6.75
C VAL A 96 1.81 -5.38 7.54
N THR A 97 2.59 -5.37 8.63
CA THR A 97 2.75 -6.56 9.48
C THR A 97 1.43 -7.00 10.09
N LEU A 98 0.58 -6.06 10.51
CA LEU A 98 -0.78 -6.35 10.99
C LEU A 98 -1.65 -6.96 9.89
N SER A 99 -1.65 -6.40 8.67
CA SER A 99 -2.43 -6.94 7.55
C SER A 99 -1.97 -8.33 7.09
N LYS A 100 -0.65 -8.57 7.08
CA LYS A 100 -0.06 -9.89 6.82
C LYS A 100 -0.51 -10.92 7.86
N LEU A 101 -0.42 -10.55 9.14
CA LEU A 101 -0.83 -11.42 10.25
C LEU A 101 -2.33 -11.71 10.20
N GLU A 102 -3.15 -10.68 9.98
CA GLU A 102 -4.60 -10.84 9.85
C GLU A 102 -4.97 -11.80 8.72
N HIS A 103 -4.35 -11.65 7.54
CA HIS A 103 -4.64 -12.49 6.39
C HIS A 103 -4.38 -13.97 6.68
N VAL A 104 -3.20 -14.31 7.21
CA VAL A 104 -2.84 -15.71 7.49
C VAL A 104 -3.71 -16.31 8.60
N LEU A 105 -4.14 -15.50 9.57
CA LEU A 105 -5.11 -15.92 10.59
C LEU A 105 -6.48 -16.20 9.97
N GLN A 106 -6.96 -15.33 9.08
CA GLN A 106 -8.27 -15.47 8.45
C GLN A 106 -8.35 -16.75 7.58
N ILE A 107 -7.32 -17.03 6.78
CA ILE A 107 -7.31 -18.19 5.88
C ILE A 107 -6.71 -19.46 6.52
N ASN A 108 -6.24 -19.38 7.77
CA ASN A 108 -5.57 -20.47 8.49
C ASN A 108 -4.39 -21.08 7.72
N SER A 109 -3.59 -20.23 7.05
CA SER A 109 -2.44 -20.69 6.25
C SER A 109 -1.14 -20.86 7.05
N MET A 110 -1.11 -20.38 8.30
CA MET A 110 0.05 -20.44 9.18
C MET A 110 -0.28 -21.15 10.50
N PRO A 111 0.65 -22.00 11.02
CA PRO A 111 1.88 -22.43 10.35
C PRO A 111 1.61 -23.30 9.10
N PRO A 112 2.54 -23.38 8.14
CA PRO A 112 2.33 -24.18 6.94
C PRO A 112 2.08 -25.65 7.26
N THR A 113 1.30 -26.36 6.43
CA THR A 113 1.01 -27.79 6.64
C THR A 113 2.28 -28.64 6.74
N SER A 114 3.32 -28.30 5.99
CA SER A 114 4.63 -28.95 6.07
C SER A 114 5.25 -28.90 7.48
N TYR A 115 5.00 -27.82 8.21
CA TYR A 115 5.48 -27.64 9.58
C TYR A 115 4.62 -28.39 10.59
N THR A 116 3.29 -28.29 10.49
CA THR A 116 2.37 -28.91 11.45
C THR A 116 2.36 -30.43 11.40
N MET A 117 2.77 -31.05 10.29
CA MET A 117 2.98 -32.51 10.20
C MET A 117 4.04 -33.04 11.17
N VAL A 118 5.04 -32.21 11.53
CA VAL A 118 6.10 -32.58 12.48
C VAL A 118 5.86 -31.93 13.85
N HIS A 119 5.17 -30.78 13.88
CA HIS A 119 4.93 -29.99 15.08
C HIS A 119 3.43 -29.83 15.35
N TRP A 120 2.71 -30.92 15.63
CA TRP A 120 1.24 -30.90 15.78
C TRP A 120 0.73 -29.91 16.85
N GLY A 121 1.55 -29.55 17.84
CA GLY A 121 1.20 -28.62 18.91
C GLY A 121 1.34 -27.13 18.55
N SER A 122 1.85 -26.82 17.36
CA SER A 122 2.13 -25.44 16.94
C SER A 122 0.92 -24.71 16.35
N THR A 123 -0.23 -25.38 16.21
CA THR A 123 -1.45 -24.76 15.71
C THR A 123 -2.01 -23.74 16.72
N LEU A 124 -2.67 -22.70 16.20
CA LEU A 124 -3.37 -21.73 17.02
C LEU A 124 -4.71 -22.30 17.52
N THR A 125 -4.96 -22.15 18.81
CA THR A 125 -6.29 -22.36 19.39
C THR A 125 -7.23 -21.25 18.95
N LEU A 126 -8.55 -21.49 19.04
CA LEU A 126 -9.55 -20.46 18.73
C LEU A 126 -9.40 -19.22 19.64
N ARG A 127 -9.01 -19.42 20.90
CA ARG A 127 -8.79 -18.32 21.85
C ARG A 127 -7.59 -17.46 21.45
N GLU A 128 -6.47 -18.08 21.08
CA GLU A 128 -5.27 -17.37 20.61
C GLU A 128 -5.58 -16.60 19.32
N LYS A 129 -6.22 -17.25 18.34
CA LYS A 129 -6.63 -16.60 17.09
C LYS A 129 -7.53 -15.38 17.33
N ASN A 130 -8.54 -15.51 18.19
CA ASN A 130 -9.44 -14.40 18.51
C ASN A 130 -8.72 -13.28 19.27
N ALA A 131 -7.79 -13.60 20.16
CA ALA A 131 -6.95 -12.62 20.85
C ALA A 131 -6.10 -11.83 19.85
N MET A 132 -5.43 -12.51 18.92
CA MET A 132 -4.61 -11.88 17.89
C MET A 132 -5.42 -10.99 16.95
N LEU A 133 -6.60 -11.44 16.52
CA LEU A 133 -7.49 -10.62 15.68
C LEU A 133 -8.01 -9.38 16.41
N GLN A 134 -8.29 -9.47 17.72
CA GLN A 134 -8.65 -8.30 18.52
C GLN A 134 -7.46 -7.36 18.70
N TRP A 135 -6.29 -7.90 19.04
CA TRP A 135 -5.06 -7.11 19.16
C TRP A 135 -4.71 -6.38 17.86
N ILE A 136 -4.85 -7.04 16.71
CA ILE A 136 -4.65 -6.41 15.39
C ILE A 136 -5.55 -5.18 15.21
N LYS A 137 -6.83 -5.27 15.57
CA LYS A 137 -7.77 -4.14 15.50
C LYS A 137 -7.31 -3.01 16.41
N ASP A 138 -6.94 -3.33 17.65
CA ASP A 138 -6.51 -2.35 18.65
C ASP A 138 -5.21 -1.64 18.22
N GLU A 139 -4.23 -2.35 17.65
CA GLU A 139 -3.01 -1.73 17.13
C GLU A 139 -3.29 -0.89 15.87
N ARG A 140 -4.18 -1.35 14.98
CA ARG A 140 -4.53 -0.60 13.77
C ARG A 140 -5.25 0.72 14.10
N LEU A 141 -6.10 0.72 15.13
CA LEU A 141 -6.73 1.94 15.66
C LEU A 141 -5.67 2.97 16.10
N LYS A 142 -4.57 2.54 16.72
CA LYS A 142 -3.49 3.48 17.10
C LYS A 142 -2.76 4.07 15.89
N ILE A 143 -2.69 3.34 14.77
CA ILE A 143 -2.00 3.78 13.56
C ILE A 143 -2.86 4.73 12.73
N PHE A 144 -4.15 4.40 12.54
CA PHE A 144 -5.03 5.13 11.62
C PHE A 144 -6.22 5.82 12.27
N GLY A 145 -6.56 5.53 13.54
CA GLY A 145 -7.78 6.01 14.19
C GLY A 145 -7.96 7.52 14.11
N ASP A 146 -6.95 8.30 14.50
CA ASP A 146 -6.98 9.76 14.42
C ASP A 146 -6.99 10.28 12.97
N MET A 147 -6.46 9.50 12.03
CA MET A 147 -6.29 9.91 10.63
C MET A 147 -7.57 9.71 9.82
N VAL A 148 -8.26 8.58 10.00
CA VAL A 148 -9.42 8.21 9.17
C VAL A 148 -10.72 8.07 9.95
N GLY A 149 -10.69 8.01 11.28
CA GLY A 149 -11.83 7.66 12.13
C GLY A 149 -11.76 6.21 12.62
N GLU A 150 -12.19 5.97 13.87
CA GLU A 150 -12.10 4.65 14.52
C GLU A 150 -12.82 3.56 13.72
N GLU A 151 -14.01 3.86 13.17
CA GLU A 151 -14.84 2.91 12.45
C GLU A 151 -14.16 2.37 11.18
N TYR A 152 -13.35 3.19 10.51
CA TYR A 152 -12.66 2.82 9.28
C TYR A 152 -11.28 2.21 9.53
N ALA A 153 -10.65 2.59 10.65
CA ALA A 153 -9.35 2.06 11.06
C ALA A 153 -9.39 0.59 11.51
N LEU A 154 -10.57 -0.04 11.61
CA LEU A 154 -10.69 -1.47 11.94
C LEU A 154 -10.36 -2.40 10.76
N SER A 155 -10.41 -1.91 9.53
CA SER A 155 -10.17 -2.66 8.30
C SER A 155 -8.72 -2.45 7.80
N PRO A 156 -8.10 -3.44 7.12
CA PRO A 156 -6.79 -3.24 6.50
C PRO A 156 -6.82 -2.15 5.42
N LEU A 157 -7.97 -1.84 4.84
CA LEU A 157 -8.17 -0.73 3.89
C LEU A 157 -9.09 0.31 4.52
N ALA A 158 -8.76 1.58 4.32
CA ALA A 158 -9.48 2.73 4.85
C ALA A 158 -9.73 3.79 3.76
N PRO A 159 -10.75 4.65 3.90
CA PRO A 159 -10.93 5.76 2.99
C PRO A 159 -9.81 6.79 3.16
N ILE A 160 -9.49 7.53 2.10
CA ILE A 160 -8.63 8.71 2.21
C ILE A 160 -9.40 9.77 3.02
N PRO A 161 -8.80 10.40 4.05
CA PRO A 161 -9.43 11.48 4.79
C PRO A 161 -9.68 12.71 3.90
N ASP A 162 -10.65 13.52 4.26
CA ASP A 162 -11.05 14.66 3.42
C ASP A 162 -9.98 15.78 3.41
N ALA A 163 -9.13 15.86 4.44
CA ALA A 163 -7.99 16.77 4.52
C ALA A 163 -6.89 16.22 5.45
N LEU A 164 -5.67 16.74 5.29
CA LEU A 164 -4.58 16.58 6.25
C LEU A 164 -4.24 17.94 6.89
N PRO A 165 -3.79 17.98 8.16
CA PRO A 165 -3.34 19.21 8.79
C PRO A 165 -2.18 19.84 8.00
N THR A 166 -2.35 21.12 7.65
CA THR A 166 -1.35 21.91 6.92
C THR A 166 -1.34 23.37 7.37
N ASP A 167 -0.26 24.08 7.10
CA ASP A 167 -0.13 25.54 7.19
C ASP A 167 -0.46 26.20 5.84
N PRO A 168 -1.60 26.89 5.70
CA PRO A 168 -2.03 27.47 4.42
C PRO A 168 -1.04 28.47 3.81
N ALA A 169 -0.27 29.19 4.63
CA ALA A 169 0.71 30.17 4.13
C ALA A 169 1.90 29.46 3.47
N LYS A 170 2.36 28.36 4.07
CA LYS A 170 3.41 27.50 3.50
C LYS A 170 2.92 26.75 2.26
N VAL A 171 1.68 26.26 2.28
CA VAL A 171 1.04 25.63 1.11
C VAL A 171 1.04 26.56 -0.10
N ALA A 172 0.68 27.85 0.08
CA ALA A 172 0.67 28.81 -1.01
C ALA A 172 2.07 29.05 -1.62
N LEU A 173 3.11 29.09 -0.79
CA LEU A 173 4.50 29.18 -1.26
C LEU A 173 4.96 27.88 -1.94
N GLY A 174 4.60 26.73 -1.38
CA GLY A 174 4.89 25.42 -1.92
C GLY A 174 4.28 25.20 -3.29
N TYR A 175 3.03 25.63 -3.49
CA TYR A 175 2.36 25.59 -4.79
C TYR A 175 3.15 26.37 -5.84
N LYS A 176 3.61 27.59 -5.51
CA LYS A 176 4.44 28.41 -6.42
C LYS A 176 5.74 27.69 -6.75
N LEU A 177 6.45 27.18 -5.74
CA LEU A 177 7.73 26.48 -5.91
C LEU A 177 7.60 25.18 -6.71
N PHE A 178 6.54 24.40 -6.49
CA PHE A 178 6.27 23.16 -7.22
C PHE A 178 6.16 23.38 -8.75
N HIS A 179 5.69 24.56 -9.15
CA HIS A 179 5.55 24.97 -10.55
C HIS A 179 6.71 25.84 -11.05
N ASP A 180 7.67 26.21 -10.20
CA ASP A 180 8.72 27.16 -10.54
C ASP A 180 9.91 26.49 -11.21
N VAL A 181 10.12 26.82 -12.49
CA VAL A 181 11.22 26.27 -13.28
C VAL A 181 12.60 26.77 -12.84
N ARG A 182 12.68 27.87 -12.07
CA ARG A 182 13.96 28.44 -11.58
C ARG A 182 14.70 27.51 -10.62
N LEU A 183 14.01 26.50 -10.09
CA LEU A 183 14.62 25.42 -9.31
C LEU A 183 15.56 24.53 -10.15
N SER A 184 15.45 24.55 -11.49
CA SER A 184 16.36 23.84 -12.40
C SER A 184 17.53 24.71 -12.86
N THR A 185 18.59 24.06 -13.35
CA THR A 185 19.81 24.74 -13.83
C THR A 185 19.55 25.65 -15.03
N ASP A 186 18.76 25.20 -15.99
CA ASP A 186 18.47 25.89 -17.27
C ASP A 186 17.09 26.59 -17.30
N ASN A 187 16.38 26.62 -16.17
CA ASN A 187 15.04 27.19 -16.03
C ASN A 187 13.99 26.55 -16.95
N THR A 188 14.09 25.25 -17.23
CA THR A 188 13.15 24.53 -18.10
C THR A 188 12.27 23.50 -17.39
N VAL A 189 12.68 23.03 -16.21
CA VAL A 189 12.02 21.94 -15.48
C VAL A 189 11.57 22.40 -14.09
N SER A 190 10.35 22.03 -13.70
CA SER A 190 9.82 22.13 -12.34
C SER A 190 9.29 20.77 -11.87
N CYS A 191 8.81 20.66 -10.63
CA CYS A 191 8.18 19.42 -10.15
C CYS A 191 6.97 19.05 -11.03
N ALA A 192 6.17 20.06 -11.43
CA ALA A 192 5.01 19.88 -12.29
C ALA A 192 5.34 19.39 -13.72
N SER A 193 6.59 19.51 -14.18
CA SER A 193 7.01 18.96 -15.48
C SER A 193 6.94 17.43 -15.52
N CYS A 194 7.30 16.77 -14.42
CA CYS A 194 7.28 15.31 -14.28
C CYS A 194 6.06 14.79 -13.50
N HIS A 195 5.45 15.64 -12.68
CA HIS A 195 4.32 15.30 -11.81
C HIS A 195 3.13 16.22 -12.10
N SER A 196 2.67 16.21 -13.37
CA SER A 196 1.55 17.05 -13.78
C SER A 196 0.26 16.57 -13.12
N LEU A 197 -0.46 17.50 -12.47
CA LEU A 197 -1.75 17.19 -11.85
C LEU A 197 -2.84 16.88 -12.89
N GLU A 198 -2.66 17.31 -14.15
CA GLU A 198 -3.53 16.95 -15.29
C GLU A 198 -3.30 15.51 -15.76
N LYS A 199 -2.19 14.89 -15.33
CA LYS A 199 -1.77 13.51 -15.63
C LYS A 199 -1.69 12.67 -14.36
N ALA A 200 -2.67 12.85 -13.48
CA ALA A 200 -2.78 12.18 -12.19
C ALA A 200 -1.50 12.24 -11.35
N GLY A 201 -0.77 13.36 -11.39
CA GLY A 201 0.46 13.57 -10.63
C GLY A 201 1.70 12.84 -11.17
N THR A 202 1.66 12.40 -12.43
CA THR A 202 2.76 11.75 -13.16
C THR A 202 3.05 12.48 -14.47
N ASP A 203 3.91 11.92 -15.33
CA ASP A 203 4.12 12.39 -16.70
C ASP A 203 3.52 11.43 -17.77
N ASN A 204 2.99 10.28 -17.35
CA ASN A 204 2.58 9.14 -18.18
C ASN A 204 3.67 8.68 -19.17
N LEU A 205 4.94 8.71 -18.76
CA LEU A 205 6.07 8.23 -19.56
C LEU A 205 6.74 7.01 -18.92
N PRO A 206 7.43 6.16 -19.71
CA PRO A 206 8.25 5.08 -19.15
C PRO A 206 9.30 5.60 -18.17
N THR A 207 9.94 6.72 -18.52
CA THR A 207 10.92 7.43 -17.71
C THR A 207 10.80 8.94 -17.97
N SER A 208 10.97 9.74 -16.93
CA SER A 208 10.87 11.20 -17.03
C SER A 208 11.97 11.84 -17.85
N THR A 209 11.69 13.05 -18.33
CA THR A 209 12.63 13.89 -19.09
C THR A 209 13.02 15.08 -18.24
N GLY A 210 14.30 15.20 -17.88
CA GLY A 210 14.83 16.35 -17.15
C GLY A 210 15.49 17.39 -18.05
N VAL A 211 16.34 18.21 -17.42
CA VAL A 211 17.09 19.28 -18.10
C VAL A 211 17.90 18.76 -19.28
N ARG A 212 18.02 19.59 -20.32
CA ARG A 212 18.71 19.25 -21.58
C ARG A 212 18.15 18.00 -22.29
N GLY A 213 16.90 17.61 -22.00
CA GLY A 213 16.26 16.45 -22.62
C GLY A 213 16.78 15.09 -22.13
N GLN A 214 17.52 15.06 -21.03
CA GLN A 214 18.05 13.82 -20.45
C GLN A 214 16.91 12.93 -19.94
N LYS A 215 17.08 11.61 -20.06
CA LYS A 215 16.11 10.63 -19.56
C LYS A 215 16.55 10.07 -18.21
N GLY A 216 15.62 10.00 -17.27
CA GLY A 216 15.81 9.28 -16.02
C GLY A 216 15.85 7.77 -16.22
N GLY A 217 16.13 7.03 -15.13
CA GLY A 217 16.22 5.56 -15.16
C GLY A 217 15.00 4.82 -14.61
N ILE A 218 13.97 5.53 -14.16
CA ILE A 218 12.82 4.96 -13.45
C ILE A 218 11.53 5.73 -13.78
N ASN A 219 10.39 5.05 -13.70
CA ASN A 219 9.08 5.67 -13.86
C ASN A 219 8.78 6.62 -12.67
N ALA A 220 8.29 7.82 -12.97
CA ALA A 220 7.91 8.80 -11.97
C ALA A 220 6.58 8.41 -11.29
N PRO A 221 6.59 8.09 -9.98
CA PRO A 221 5.35 7.77 -9.27
C PRO A 221 4.49 9.02 -9.09
N THR A 222 3.19 8.83 -8.84
CA THR A 222 2.29 9.96 -8.56
C THR A 222 2.66 10.70 -7.29
N VAL A 223 2.52 12.03 -7.29
CA VAL A 223 2.53 12.88 -6.08
C VAL A 223 1.24 12.77 -5.27
N PHE A 224 0.13 12.32 -5.88
CA PHE A 224 -1.13 12.17 -5.17
C PHE A 224 -1.04 11.08 -4.09
N ASN A 225 -1.50 11.43 -2.89
CA ASN A 225 -1.49 10.59 -1.69
C ASN A 225 -0.07 10.21 -1.22
N ALA A 226 0.99 10.87 -1.73
CA ALA A 226 2.36 10.57 -1.34
C ALA A 226 2.66 10.93 0.12
N ALA A 227 1.87 11.83 0.70
CA ALA A 227 1.91 12.19 2.12
C ALA A 227 1.63 11.01 3.07
N PHE A 228 0.97 9.95 2.60
CA PHE A 228 0.71 8.77 3.42
C PHE A 228 1.89 7.78 3.43
N HIS A 229 2.87 7.90 2.54
CA HIS A 229 3.95 6.93 2.46
C HIS A 229 4.88 7.02 3.69
N ALA A 230 5.34 5.86 4.18
CA ALA A 230 6.28 5.79 5.29
C ALA A 230 7.67 6.35 4.91
N LYS A 231 8.04 6.20 3.63
CA LYS A 231 9.24 6.75 2.99
C LYS A 231 8.96 7.03 1.52
N GLN A 232 9.75 7.91 0.92
CA GLN A 232 9.60 8.35 -0.46
C GLN A 232 10.62 7.70 -1.41
N PHE A 233 10.37 7.87 -2.72
CA PHE A 233 11.00 7.12 -3.81
C PHE A 233 10.71 5.61 -3.79
N TRP A 234 11.02 4.95 -4.91
CA TRP A 234 10.89 3.50 -5.07
C TRP A 234 11.83 2.70 -4.15
N ASP A 235 13.00 3.27 -3.81
CA ASP A 235 14.02 2.66 -2.95
C ASP A 235 13.99 3.16 -1.50
N GLY A 236 13.10 4.11 -1.16
CA GLY A 236 12.95 4.55 0.22
C GLY A 236 14.07 5.44 0.74
N ARG A 237 14.90 6.02 -0.14
CA ARG A 237 16.07 6.80 0.28
C ARG A 237 15.76 8.12 0.98
N ALA A 238 14.52 8.61 0.90
CA ALA A 238 14.06 9.81 1.60
C ALA A 238 13.01 9.46 2.66
N ALA A 239 13.19 9.94 3.89
CA ALA A 239 12.33 9.61 5.03
C ALA A 239 10.95 10.27 4.95
N ASN A 240 10.81 11.38 4.24
CA ASN A 240 9.55 12.13 4.12
C ASN A 240 9.55 13.00 2.84
N LEU A 241 8.44 13.71 2.60
CA LEU A 241 8.27 14.59 1.44
C LEU A 241 9.30 15.74 1.40
N GLN A 242 9.67 16.33 2.54
CA GLN A 242 10.65 17.42 2.57
C GLN A 242 12.03 16.94 2.13
N GLU A 243 12.48 15.79 2.64
CA GLU A 243 13.73 15.19 2.19
C GLU A 243 13.67 14.79 0.71
N GLN A 244 12.52 14.27 0.25
CA GLN A 244 12.31 13.90 -1.15
C GLN A 244 12.42 15.13 -2.08
N ALA A 245 11.76 16.24 -1.73
CA ALA A 245 11.79 17.48 -2.51
C ALA A 245 13.22 18.06 -2.63
N GLY A 246 14.15 17.65 -1.75
CA GLY A 246 15.56 18.01 -1.83
C GLY A 246 16.35 17.25 -2.91
N GLY A 247 15.85 16.09 -3.35
CA GLY A 247 16.52 15.21 -4.32
C GLY A 247 16.53 15.77 -5.75
N PRO A 248 15.36 16.01 -6.37
CA PRO A 248 15.29 16.37 -7.78
C PRO A 248 16.06 17.64 -8.19
N PRO A 249 16.06 18.73 -7.39
CA PRO A 249 16.90 19.90 -7.65
C PRO A 249 18.36 19.53 -7.86
N LEU A 250 18.89 18.63 -7.02
CA LEU A 250 20.29 18.21 -6.96
C LEU A 250 20.60 16.93 -7.74
N ASN A 251 19.74 16.57 -8.70
CA ASN A 251 19.94 15.41 -9.56
C ASN A 251 20.32 15.86 -10.99
N PRO A 252 21.48 15.46 -11.54
CA PRO A 252 21.99 15.94 -12.83
C PRO A 252 21.11 15.60 -14.04
N VAL A 253 20.29 14.56 -13.94
CA VAL A 253 19.38 14.13 -15.02
C VAL A 253 17.94 14.59 -14.82
N GLU A 254 17.62 15.22 -13.69
CA GLU A 254 16.29 15.80 -13.41
C GLU A 254 16.36 17.33 -13.53
N MET A 255 16.76 18.05 -12.48
CA MET A 255 16.81 19.52 -12.48
C MET A 255 18.22 20.09 -12.64
N GLY A 256 19.25 19.24 -12.53
CA GLY A 256 20.57 19.48 -13.09
C GLY A 256 21.65 20.00 -12.15
N TYR A 257 21.35 20.32 -10.90
CA TYR A 257 22.40 20.60 -9.91
C TYR A 257 22.98 19.29 -9.36
N GLU A 258 24.14 19.36 -8.72
CA GLU A 258 24.89 18.15 -8.30
C GLU A 258 25.47 18.24 -6.89
N HIS A 259 25.51 19.45 -6.30
CA HIS A 259 26.11 19.68 -5.00
C HIS A 259 25.13 20.35 -4.03
N PRO A 260 25.13 19.99 -2.73
CA PRO A 260 24.28 20.64 -1.73
C PRO A 260 24.43 22.17 -1.66
N ASP A 261 25.62 22.71 -1.96
CA ASP A 261 25.87 24.15 -2.01
C ASP A 261 25.14 24.86 -3.17
N ASP A 262 24.63 24.12 -4.17
CA ASP A 262 23.89 24.67 -5.30
C ASP A 262 22.54 25.27 -4.90
N TRP A 263 22.04 24.97 -3.70
CA TRP A 263 20.89 25.68 -3.12
C TRP A 263 21.10 27.19 -3.05
N LYS A 264 22.34 27.67 -2.92
CA LYS A 264 22.67 29.12 -2.98
C LYS A 264 22.40 29.71 -4.37
N LYS A 265 22.63 28.93 -5.43
CA LYS A 265 22.34 29.35 -6.81
C LYS A 265 20.83 29.41 -7.06
N ILE A 266 20.09 28.41 -6.57
CA ILE A 266 18.63 28.40 -6.62
C ILE A 266 18.06 29.59 -5.85
N ALA A 267 18.50 29.81 -4.61
CA ALA A 267 18.08 30.95 -3.79
C ALA A 267 18.36 32.28 -4.50
N ALA A 268 19.55 32.46 -5.09
CA ALA A 268 19.90 33.66 -5.83
C ALA A 268 18.99 33.89 -7.06
N LYS A 269 18.55 32.83 -7.77
CA LYS A 269 17.57 32.96 -8.86
C LYS A 269 16.20 33.40 -8.36
N LEU A 270 15.73 32.82 -7.25
CA LEU A 270 14.43 33.14 -6.67
C LEU A 270 14.42 34.56 -6.07
N ASP A 271 15.50 35.00 -5.44
CA ASP A 271 15.66 36.34 -4.85
C ASP A 271 15.61 37.48 -5.90
N GLN A 272 15.80 37.19 -7.19
CA GLN A 272 15.62 38.18 -8.25
C GLN A 272 14.15 38.65 -8.40
N ASP A 273 13.20 37.83 -7.96
CA ASP A 273 11.80 38.19 -7.87
C ASP A 273 11.51 38.79 -6.49
N THR A 274 11.65 40.11 -6.42
CA THR A 274 11.55 40.86 -5.15
C THR A 274 10.19 40.73 -4.49
N ALA A 275 9.11 40.57 -5.28
CA ALA A 275 7.77 40.36 -4.76
C ALA A 275 7.65 38.98 -4.10
N PHE A 276 8.10 37.92 -4.80
CA PHE A 276 8.07 36.57 -4.24
C PHE A 276 9.02 36.42 -3.04
N ALA A 277 10.22 37.01 -3.09
CA ALA A 277 11.15 37.02 -1.97
C ALA A 277 10.57 37.72 -0.73
N ALA A 278 9.86 38.83 -0.91
CA ALA A 278 9.20 39.54 0.19
C ALA A 278 8.03 38.74 0.78
N GLU A 279 7.26 38.04 -0.06
CA GLU A 279 6.21 37.13 0.40
C GLU A 279 6.78 35.94 1.16
N PHE A 280 7.82 35.30 0.61
CA PHE A 280 8.47 34.14 1.20
C PHE A 280 9.05 34.48 2.58
N LYS A 281 9.71 35.63 2.72
CA LYS A 281 10.29 36.11 4.00
C LYS A 281 9.26 36.37 5.10
N LYS A 282 7.98 36.58 4.77
CA LYS A 282 6.91 36.70 5.78
C LYS A 282 6.61 35.37 6.46
N VAL A 283 6.76 34.25 5.75
CA VAL A 283 6.51 32.90 6.27
C VAL A 283 7.80 32.27 6.80
N TYR A 284 8.92 32.51 6.10
CA TYR A 284 10.24 32.03 6.45
C TYR A 284 11.21 33.20 6.59
N PRO A 285 11.40 33.77 7.80
CA PRO A 285 12.32 34.89 8.03
C PRO A 285 13.76 34.65 7.57
N GLN A 286 14.17 33.38 7.45
CA GLN A 286 15.47 32.94 6.95
C GLN A 286 15.64 33.17 5.44
N GLY A 287 14.55 33.44 4.71
CA GLY A 287 14.56 33.54 3.24
C GLY A 287 14.73 32.17 2.56
N PHE A 288 15.12 32.20 1.29
CA PHE A 288 15.29 30.99 0.48
C PHE A 288 16.53 30.20 0.92
N THR A 289 16.30 29.00 1.45
CA THR A 289 17.32 27.97 1.70
C THR A 289 16.77 26.63 1.20
N GLY A 290 17.63 25.63 1.03
CA GLY A 290 17.15 24.28 0.68
C GLY A 290 16.11 23.76 1.68
N GLU A 291 16.30 24.04 2.97
CA GLU A 291 15.35 23.65 4.02
C GLU A 291 14.00 24.37 3.88
N THR A 292 13.98 25.69 3.72
CA THR A 292 12.71 26.45 3.66
C THR A 292 11.96 26.18 2.36
N ILE A 293 12.67 26.02 1.24
CA ILE A 293 12.08 25.67 -0.06
C ILE A 293 11.43 24.29 0.00
N THR A 294 12.18 23.27 0.45
CA THR A 294 11.66 21.91 0.53
C THR A 294 10.55 21.77 1.57
N ASN A 295 10.59 22.52 2.67
CA ASN A 295 9.51 22.54 3.66
C ASN A 295 8.21 23.08 3.05
N ALA A 296 8.27 24.18 2.28
CA ALA A 296 7.10 24.74 1.63
C ALA A 296 6.51 23.77 0.60
N ILE A 297 7.34 23.16 -0.26
CA ILE A 297 6.91 22.15 -1.24
C ILE A 297 6.23 20.97 -0.55
N ALA A 298 6.86 20.39 0.47
CA ALA A 298 6.30 19.27 1.22
C ALA A 298 4.96 19.62 1.88
N GLU A 299 4.80 20.85 2.36
CA GLU A 299 3.53 21.31 2.93
C GLU A 299 2.43 21.37 1.86
N TYR A 300 2.75 21.84 0.66
CA TYR A 300 1.83 21.80 -0.48
C TYR A 300 1.48 20.35 -0.87
N GLU A 301 2.46 19.45 -0.93
CA GLU A 301 2.24 18.05 -1.30
C GLU A 301 1.32 17.30 -0.32
N LYS A 302 1.25 17.70 0.95
CA LYS A 302 0.25 17.18 1.91
C LYS A 302 -1.20 17.48 1.50
N THR A 303 -1.42 18.51 0.69
CA THR A 303 -2.75 18.85 0.16
C THR A 303 -3.11 18.02 -1.08
N LEU A 304 -2.13 17.34 -1.70
CA LEU A 304 -2.33 16.49 -2.87
C LEU A 304 -2.87 15.12 -2.45
N ILE A 305 -4.01 15.11 -1.77
CA ILE A 305 -4.75 13.89 -1.45
C ILE A 305 -6.02 13.80 -2.32
N THR A 306 -6.49 12.57 -2.54
CA THR A 306 -7.62 12.32 -3.44
C THR A 306 -8.74 11.53 -2.77
N PRO A 307 -9.50 12.13 -1.83
CA PRO A 307 -10.64 11.49 -1.19
C PRO A 307 -11.80 11.27 -2.15
N ASN A 308 -12.90 10.73 -1.63
CA ASN A 308 -14.17 10.58 -2.33
C ASN A 308 -14.07 9.75 -3.64
N SER A 309 -13.14 8.81 -3.70
CA SER A 309 -13.21 7.77 -4.74
C SER A 309 -14.51 6.97 -4.58
N PRO A 310 -15.05 6.35 -5.65
CA PRO A 310 -16.18 5.44 -5.53
C PRO A 310 -15.97 4.37 -4.45
N PHE A 311 -14.74 3.87 -4.29
CA PHE A 311 -14.41 2.94 -3.21
C PHE A 311 -14.43 3.59 -1.82
N ASP A 312 -13.99 4.83 -1.65
CA ASP A 312 -14.08 5.52 -0.35
C ASP A 312 -15.54 5.71 0.07
N ARG A 313 -16.43 6.08 -0.87
CA ARG A 313 -17.87 6.17 -0.60
C ARG A 313 -18.46 4.81 -0.22
N TYR A 314 -18.03 3.74 -0.89
CA TYR A 314 -18.41 2.37 -0.52
C TYR A 314 -17.97 2.03 0.91
N LEU A 315 -16.72 2.33 1.29
CA LEU A 315 -16.24 2.15 2.66
C LEU A 315 -16.99 3.00 3.68
N LYS A 316 -17.45 4.19 3.28
CA LYS A 316 -18.31 5.09 4.08
C LYS A 316 -19.80 4.68 4.10
N GLY A 317 -20.17 3.54 3.50
CA GLY A 317 -21.49 2.94 3.61
C GLY A 317 -22.42 3.12 2.40
N ASP A 318 -21.97 3.80 1.33
CA ASP A 318 -22.73 3.84 0.07
C ASP A 318 -22.53 2.55 -0.73
N GLU A 319 -23.39 1.56 -0.46
CA GLU A 319 -23.41 0.26 -1.12
C GLU A 319 -23.56 0.34 -2.65
N ASN A 320 -24.03 1.46 -3.20
CA ASN A 320 -24.23 1.66 -4.65
C ASN A 320 -23.09 2.44 -5.30
N ALA A 321 -22.09 2.91 -4.54
CA ALA A 321 -20.98 3.68 -5.08
C ALA A 321 -20.11 2.86 -6.06
N ILE A 322 -20.10 1.53 -5.94
CA ILE A 322 -19.34 0.63 -6.81
C ILE A 322 -20.23 -0.48 -7.38
N SER A 323 -19.91 -0.94 -8.59
CA SER A 323 -20.66 -2.01 -9.26
C SER A 323 -20.50 -3.38 -8.59
N GLU A 324 -21.42 -4.31 -8.88
CA GLU A 324 -21.31 -5.69 -8.39
C GLU A 324 -20.03 -6.41 -8.84
N ASN A 325 -19.49 -6.07 -10.01
CA ASN A 325 -18.19 -6.60 -10.46
C ASN A 325 -17.04 -6.02 -9.64
N ALA A 326 -17.08 -4.73 -9.32
CA ALA A 326 -16.09 -4.10 -8.44
C ALA A 326 -16.15 -4.68 -7.02
N LYS A 327 -17.34 -4.95 -6.46
CA LYS A 327 -17.50 -5.63 -5.16
C LYS A 327 -16.89 -7.05 -5.19
N LYS A 328 -17.11 -7.80 -6.26
CA LYS A 328 -16.48 -9.12 -6.46
C LYS A 328 -14.96 -9.00 -6.60
N GLY A 329 -14.48 -7.99 -7.32
CA GLY A 329 -13.07 -7.64 -7.45
C GLY A 329 -12.41 -7.31 -6.12
N TYR A 330 -13.06 -6.50 -5.28
CA TYR A 330 -12.60 -6.19 -3.92
C TYR A 330 -12.50 -7.45 -3.05
N LYS A 331 -13.54 -8.29 -3.04
CA LYS A 331 -13.50 -9.58 -2.30
C LYS A 331 -12.37 -10.49 -2.80
N LEU A 332 -12.14 -10.51 -4.11
CA LEU A 332 -11.04 -11.28 -4.71
C LEU A 332 -9.67 -10.70 -4.32
N PHE A 333 -9.52 -9.37 -4.32
CA PHE A 333 -8.31 -8.67 -3.85
C PHE A 333 -7.96 -9.08 -2.41
N LEU A 334 -8.95 -9.12 -1.51
CA LEU A 334 -8.78 -9.58 -0.13
C LEU A 334 -8.42 -11.07 -0.04
N LYS A 335 -9.10 -11.90 -0.83
CA LYS A 335 -8.89 -13.36 -0.87
C LYS A 335 -7.48 -13.72 -1.32
N LEU A 336 -6.95 -13.00 -2.31
CA LEU A 336 -5.60 -13.20 -2.84
C LEU A 336 -4.51 -12.64 -1.94
N GLY A 337 -4.86 -11.87 -0.90
CA GLY A 337 -3.91 -11.29 0.03
C GLY A 337 -3.24 -10.02 -0.48
N CYS A 338 -3.77 -9.35 -1.51
CA CYS A 338 -3.16 -8.14 -2.07
C CYS A 338 -3.06 -7.00 -1.03
N GLN A 339 -4.04 -6.91 -0.12
CA GLN A 339 -4.07 -5.97 1.01
C GLN A 339 -2.95 -6.19 2.03
N THR A 340 -2.24 -7.31 1.98
CA THR A 340 -1.10 -7.55 2.88
C THR A 340 0.08 -6.63 2.59
N CYS A 341 0.20 -6.13 1.36
CA CYS A 341 1.18 -5.14 0.95
C CYS A 341 0.51 -3.79 0.65
N HIS A 342 -0.63 -3.81 -0.04
CA HIS A 342 -1.43 -2.64 -0.41
C HIS A 342 -2.44 -2.28 0.68
N THR A 343 -1.93 -1.83 1.83
CA THR A 343 -2.72 -1.57 3.05
C THR A 343 -2.90 -0.07 3.33
N GLY A 344 -3.83 0.27 4.21
CA GLY A 344 -4.09 1.61 4.71
C GLY A 344 -4.83 2.52 3.71
N PRO A 345 -4.92 3.83 4.01
CA PRO A 345 -5.68 4.79 3.20
C PRO A 345 -5.20 4.88 1.75
N ALA A 346 -3.88 4.93 1.55
CA ALA A 346 -3.27 4.97 0.23
C ALA A 346 -3.17 3.60 -0.46
N MET A 347 -3.58 2.50 0.20
CA MET A 347 -3.46 1.14 -0.33
C MET A 347 -2.04 0.83 -0.85
N GLY A 348 -1.03 1.19 -0.05
CA GLY A 348 0.38 1.15 -0.44
C GLY A 348 1.22 2.18 0.31
N GLY A 349 2.52 2.14 0.06
CA GLY A 349 3.52 3.07 0.59
C GLY A 349 3.98 2.82 2.02
N GLN A 350 3.47 1.77 2.66
CA GLN A 350 3.73 1.46 4.07
C GLN A 350 4.90 0.49 4.30
N SER A 351 5.39 -0.17 3.25
CA SER A 351 6.51 -1.12 3.36
C SER A 351 7.33 -1.23 2.07
N PHE A 352 8.44 -1.96 2.21
CA PHE A 352 9.31 -2.38 1.11
C PHE A 352 9.19 -3.89 0.94
N GLU A 353 8.73 -4.33 -0.22
CA GLU A 353 8.45 -5.74 -0.49
C GLU A 353 9.24 -6.20 -1.71
N TYR A 354 9.62 -7.48 -1.72
CA TYR A 354 10.31 -8.06 -2.87
C TYR A 354 9.42 -8.01 -4.11
N ALA A 355 9.94 -7.48 -5.22
CA ALA A 355 9.24 -7.50 -6.51
C ALA A 355 9.16 -8.92 -7.15
N ASP A 356 9.77 -9.92 -6.49
CA ASP A 356 9.96 -11.30 -6.97
C ASP A 356 9.79 -12.38 -5.85
N LEU A 357 8.72 -12.31 -5.06
CA LEU A 357 8.49 -13.27 -3.95
C LEU A 357 8.36 -14.74 -4.41
N LYS A 358 7.74 -14.99 -5.57
CA LYS A 358 7.39 -16.32 -6.08
C LYS A 358 7.96 -16.65 -7.47
N GLY A 359 8.36 -15.65 -8.24
CA GLY A 359 9.02 -15.82 -9.53
C GLY A 359 10.09 -14.75 -9.72
N ASP A 360 11.06 -14.98 -10.61
CA ASP A 360 12.20 -14.07 -10.83
C ASP A 360 11.85 -12.95 -11.82
N PHE A 361 11.44 -11.79 -11.29
CA PHE A 361 11.11 -10.58 -12.08
C PHE A 361 12.32 -10.00 -12.83
N PHE A 362 13.53 -10.28 -12.34
CA PHE A 362 14.79 -9.72 -12.83
C PHE A 362 15.56 -10.71 -13.72
N ALA A 363 14.97 -11.87 -14.01
CA ALA A 363 15.54 -12.88 -14.89
C ALA A 363 15.99 -12.26 -16.23
N GLY A 364 17.24 -12.51 -16.61
CA GLY A 364 17.82 -12.02 -17.86
C GLY A 364 18.20 -10.52 -17.88
N ARG A 365 17.98 -9.77 -16.79
CA ARG A 365 18.49 -8.40 -16.66
C ARG A 365 19.95 -8.42 -16.23
N ALA A 366 20.74 -7.48 -16.74
CA ALA A 366 22.09 -7.28 -16.22
C ALA A 366 22.00 -6.86 -14.74
N LYS A 367 22.81 -7.48 -13.89
CA LYS A 367 22.99 -7.06 -12.49
C LYS A 367 23.81 -5.77 -12.45
N THR A 368 23.30 -4.67 -13.01
CA THR A 368 23.91 -3.36 -12.83
C THR A 368 23.48 -2.79 -11.49
N ASN A 369 24.18 -1.76 -11.00
CA ASN A 369 23.86 -1.13 -9.72
C ASN A 369 22.56 -0.31 -9.76
N ASP A 370 21.85 -0.25 -10.89
CA ASP A 370 20.86 0.80 -11.11
C ASP A 370 19.45 0.42 -10.67
N ASP A 371 19.13 -0.88 -10.54
CA ASP A 371 17.76 -1.35 -10.24
C ASP A 371 17.69 -2.39 -9.08
N ASN A 372 18.48 -2.21 -8.02
CA ASN A 372 18.45 -3.13 -6.86
C ASN A 372 17.44 -2.74 -5.77
N GLY A 373 16.57 -1.76 -6.03
CA GLY A 373 15.57 -1.27 -5.08
C GLY A 373 16.21 -0.69 -3.81
N LEU A 374 15.64 -1.01 -2.65
CA LEU A 374 16.06 -0.54 -1.33
C LEU A 374 17.55 -0.79 -1.03
N MET A 375 18.14 -1.85 -1.58
CA MET A 375 19.57 -2.14 -1.43
C MET A 375 20.46 -0.99 -1.96
N ASN A 376 20.01 -0.24 -2.98
CA ASN A 376 20.76 0.90 -3.49
C ASN A 376 21.05 1.93 -2.40
N PHE A 377 20.15 2.05 -1.41
CA PHE A 377 20.32 2.91 -0.25
C PHE A 377 20.86 2.14 0.97
N SER A 378 20.26 1.02 1.35
CA SER A 378 20.58 0.31 2.60
C SER A 378 21.90 -0.46 2.57
N LYS A 379 22.39 -0.78 1.38
CA LYS A 379 23.58 -1.62 1.11
C LYS A 379 23.48 -3.05 1.65
N LYS A 380 22.30 -3.50 2.09
CA LYS A 380 22.07 -4.86 2.59
C LYS A 380 21.60 -5.78 1.48
N GLU A 381 22.24 -6.94 1.35
CA GLU A 381 21.86 -7.95 0.36
C GLU A 381 20.41 -8.43 0.55
N SER A 382 19.93 -8.52 1.79
CA SER A 382 18.54 -8.86 2.12
C SER A 382 17.52 -7.81 1.69
N ASP A 383 17.96 -6.65 1.21
CA ASP A 383 17.08 -5.61 0.68
C ASP A 383 17.08 -5.55 -0.85
N ARG A 384 17.83 -6.44 -1.51
CA ARG A 384 17.88 -6.50 -2.97
C ARG A 384 16.48 -6.77 -3.52
N HIS A 385 16.12 -5.99 -4.54
CA HIS A 385 14.83 -6.07 -5.25
C HIS A 385 13.61 -5.80 -4.36
N ARG A 386 13.80 -5.24 -3.16
CA ARG A 386 12.70 -4.72 -2.37
C ARG A 386 12.39 -3.29 -2.80
N PHE A 387 11.16 -3.03 -3.18
CA PHE A 387 10.72 -1.69 -3.58
C PHE A 387 9.59 -1.24 -2.67
N ARG A 388 9.46 0.08 -2.50
CA ARG A 388 8.30 0.65 -1.85
C ARG A 388 7.06 0.18 -2.59
N VAL A 389 6.13 -0.44 -1.89
CA VAL A 389 4.84 -0.83 -2.47
C VAL A 389 4.13 0.44 -2.95
N PRO A 390 3.77 0.60 -4.23
CA PRO A 390 3.13 1.82 -4.70
C PRO A 390 1.69 1.93 -4.18
N THR A 391 1.22 3.16 -4.03
CA THR A 391 -0.23 3.45 -3.85
C THR A 391 -1.02 2.90 -5.04
N LEU A 392 -2.20 2.33 -4.78
CA LEU A 392 -3.15 1.94 -5.82
C LEU A 392 -4.24 2.98 -6.05
N ARG A 393 -4.22 4.09 -5.30
CA ARG A 393 -5.11 5.23 -5.56
C ARG A 393 -4.75 5.86 -6.90
N ASN A 394 -5.77 6.15 -7.69
CA ASN A 394 -5.64 6.71 -9.05
C ASN A 394 -4.88 5.82 -10.05
N VAL A 395 -4.67 4.52 -9.76
CA VAL A 395 -3.86 3.62 -10.59
C VAL A 395 -4.38 3.44 -12.03
N GLU A 396 -5.66 3.72 -12.28
CA GLU A 396 -6.21 3.73 -13.64
C GLU A 396 -5.53 4.78 -14.54
N LEU A 397 -5.03 5.87 -13.96
CA LEU A 397 -4.55 7.05 -14.67
C LEU A 397 -3.02 7.20 -14.69
N THR A 398 -2.29 6.31 -14.01
CA THR A 398 -0.83 6.42 -13.81
C THR A 398 -0.04 5.35 -14.58
N TRP A 399 -0.51 4.98 -15.76
CA TRP A 399 0.24 4.10 -16.67
C TRP A 399 1.46 4.85 -17.24
N PRO A 400 2.54 4.16 -17.67
CA PRO A 400 2.79 2.72 -17.52
C PRO A 400 3.13 2.31 -16.08
N TYR A 401 3.07 1.01 -15.79
CA TYR A 401 3.14 0.43 -14.45
C TYR A 401 4.49 -0.25 -14.16
N MET A 402 4.71 -0.49 -12.86
CA MET A 402 5.99 -0.92 -12.25
C MET A 402 7.03 0.19 -12.24
N HIS A 403 8.11 0.00 -11.50
CA HIS A 403 9.20 0.97 -11.43
C HIS A 403 9.92 1.14 -12.77
N ASP A 404 9.90 0.10 -13.60
CA ASP A 404 10.57 0.04 -14.90
C ASP A 404 9.63 0.23 -16.10
N ALA A 405 8.37 0.61 -15.85
CA ALA A 405 7.34 0.77 -16.89
C ALA A 405 7.08 -0.48 -17.76
N SER A 406 7.41 -1.68 -17.26
CA SER A 406 7.33 -2.93 -18.05
C SER A 406 5.93 -3.48 -18.25
N ALA A 407 4.88 -2.84 -17.71
CA ALA A 407 3.48 -3.15 -17.98
C ALA A 407 2.75 -1.89 -18.48
N GLN A 408 2.09 -1.99 -19.62
CA GLN A 408 1.38 -0.87 -20.24
C GLN A 408 -0.08 -0.79 -19.78
N THR A 409 -0.69 -1.94 -19.43
CA THR A 409 -2.09 -2.04 -19.00
C THR A 409 -2.21 -2.54 -17.56
N LEU A 410 -3.35 -2.27 -16.91
CA LEU A 410 -3.64 -2.81 -15.58
C LEU A 410 -3.67 -4.34 -15.61
N GLU A 411 -4.17 -4.93 -16.70
CA GLU A 411 -4.21 -6.36 -16.94
C GLU A 411 -2.80 -6.97 -16.94
N GLU A 412 -1.85 -6.33 -17.63
CA GLU A 412 -0.44 -6.74 -17.63
C GLU A 412 0.18 -6.58 -16.24
N ALA A 413 -0.12 -5.49 -15.53
CA ALA A 413 0.38 -5.28 -14.19
C ALA A 413 -0.14 -6.34 -13.21
N ILE A 414 -1.45 -6.63 -13.22
CA ILE A 414 -2.08 -7.69 -12.43
C ILE A 414 -1.48 -9.06 -12.80
N THR A 415 -1.27 -9.31 -14.09
CA THR A 415 -0.66 -10.55 -14.58
C THR A 415 0.73 -10.76 -14.00
N LYS A 416 1.57 -9.72 -14.02
CA LYS A 416 2.90 -9.76 -13.41
C LYS A 416 2.79 -9.99 -11.90
N MET A 417 1.87 -9.34 -11.21
CA MET A 417 1.65 -9.58 -9.77
C MET A 417 1.24 -11.03 -9.48
N TYR A 418 0.34 -11.62 -10.27
CA TYR A 418 -0.05 -13.04 -10.13
C TYR A 418 1.16 -13.97 -10.24
N HIS A 419 2.00 -13.75 -11.25
CA HIS A 419 3.14 -14.61 -11.48
C HIS A 419 4.25 -14.39 -10.44
N TYR A 420 4.73 -13.15 -10.30
CA TYR A 420 5.93 -12.86 -9.51
C TYR A 420 5.67 -12.77 -8.01
N GLN A 421 4.45 -12.44 -7.57
CA GLN A 421 4.11 -12.29 -6.15
C GLN A 421 3.32 -13.48 -5.59
N LEU A 422 2.45 -14.09 -6.40
CA LEU A 422 1.55 -15.15 -5.94
C LEU A 422 1.93 -16.55 -6.48
N GLY A 423 2.76 -16.62 -7.51
CA GLY A 423 3.20 -17.89 -8.11
C GLY A 423 2.13 -18.57 -8.97
N TYR A 424 1.16 -17.82 -9.50
CA TYR A 424 0.15 -18.35 -10.41
C TYR A 424 0.63 -18.25 -11.86
N ASP A 425 0.83 -19.40 -12.52
CA ASP A 425 1.22 -19.47 -13.94
C ASP A 425 0.04 -19.32 -14.91
N LYS A 426 -1.19 -19.60 -14.46
CA LYS A 426 -2.41 -19.49 -15.25
C LYS A 426 -3.29 -18.39 -14.73
N LEU A 427 -3.55 -17.41 -15.59
CA LEU A 427 -4.42 -16.28 -15.31
C LEU A 427 -5.86 -16.65 -15.60
N ASP A 428 -6.74 -16.52 -14.60
CA ASP A 428 -8.16 -16.45 -14.90
C ASP A 428 -8.48 -15.04 -15.39
N LYS A 429 -8.73 -14.90 -16.70
CA LYS A 429 -9.11 -13.61 -17.31
C LYS A 429 -10.34 -12.99 -16.67
N LYS A 430 -11.23 -13.78 -16.08
CA LYS A 430 -12.39 -13.29 -15.33
C LYS A 430 -11.94 -12.65 -14.02
N GLU A 431 -11.04 -13.28 -13.28
CA GLU A 431 -10.44 -12.72 -12.06
C GLU A 431 -9.71 -11.41 -12.35
N VAL A 432 -8.91 -11.35 -13.43
CA VAL A 432 -8.24 -10.12 -13.86
C VAL A 432 -9.26 -9.01 -14.13
N ARG A 433 -10.32 -9.26 -14.91
CA ARG A 433 -11.37 -8.25 -15.16
C ARG A 433 -12.07 -7.77 -13.89
N LEU A 434 -12.30 -8.64 -12.93
CA LEU A 434 -12.89 -8.27 -11.64
C LEU A 434 -11.94 -7.36 -10.84
N LEU A 435 -10.65 -7.70 -10.80
CA LEU A 435 -9.64 -6.86 -10.15
C LEU A 435 -9.51 -5.50 -10.83
N VAL A 436 -9.48 -5.44 -12.17
CA VAL A 436 -9.49 -4.17 -12.92
C VAL A 436 -10.72 -3.35 -12.56
N ALA A 437 -11.92 -3.96 -12.57
CA ALA A 437 -13.15 -3.27 -12.20
C ALA A 437 -13.09 -2.68 -10.79
N PHE A 438 -12.41 -3.34 -9.85
CA PHE A 438 -12.16 -2.81 -8.51
C PHE A 438 -11.11 -1.68 -8.51
N LEU A 439 -9.95 -1.86 -9.15
CA LEU A 439 -8.88 -0.85 -9.16
C LEU A 439 -9.33 0.48 -9.78
N LYS A 440 -10.22 0.45 -10.79
CA LYS A 440 -10.83 1.65 -11.37
C LYS A 440 -11.70 2.44 -10.39
N THR A 441 -12.19 1.81 -9.32
CA THR A 441 -12.95 2.51 -8.26
C THR A 441 -12.07 3.30 -7.29
N LEU A 442 -10.75 3.21 -7.43
CA LEU A 442 -9.76 3.85 -6.54
C LEU A 442 -9.34 5.25 -7.02
N THR A 443 -9.89 5.73 -8.13
CA THR A 443 -9.67 7.10 -8.62
C THR A 443 -10.53 8.07 -7.80
N GLY A 444 -9.87 8.98 -7.10
CA GLY A 444 -10.51 9.95 -6.19
C GLY A 444 -10.78 11.30 -6.84
N GLU A 445 -11.02 12.28 -5.98
CA GLU A 445 -11.24 13.67 -6.35
C GLU A 445 -10.14 14.57 -5.77
N TYR A 446 -9.65 15.51 -6.57
CA TYR A 446 -8.79 16.59 -6.12
C TYR A 446 -9.55 17.92 -6.24
N ASN A 447 -9.62 18.69 -5.16
CA ASN A 447 -10.40 19.93 -5.08
C ASN A 447 -11.88 19.75 -5.52
N GLY A 448 -12.50 18.64 -5.12
CA GLY A 448 -13.90 18.31 -5.43
C GLY A 448 -14.17 17.97 -6.90
N LYS A 449 -13.12 17.70 -7.69
CA LYS A 449 -13.24 17.25 -9.08
C LYS A 449 -12.53 15.91 -9.24
N PRO A 450 -13.05 14.99 -10.08
CA PRO A 450 -12.33 13.77 -10.40
C PRO A 450 -10.90 14.07 -10.86
N VAL A 451 -9.94 13.29 -10.37
CA VAL A 451 -8.54 13.41 -10.80
C VAL A 451 -8.49 13.26 -12.32
N GLN A 452 -7.79 14.19 -12.96
CA GLN A 452 -7.62 14.19 -14.41
C GLN A 452 -6.40 13.33 -14.79
N GLY A 453 -6.48 12.69 -15.94
CA GLY A 453 -5.39 11.89 -16.49
C GLY A 453 -5.82 11.19 -17.77
N GLU A 454 -4.83 10.75 -18.54
CA GLU A 454 -5.07 9.87 -19.67
C GLU A 454 -5.28 8.45 -19.15
N VAL A 455 -6.35 7.79 -19.59
CA VAL A 455 -6.48 6.35 -19.39
C VAL A 455 -5.56 5.64 -20.38
N CYS A 456 -5.02 4.48 -20.02
CA CYS A 456 -4.15 3.71 -20.89
C CYS A 456 -4.80 3.54 -22.29
N PRO A 457 -4.11 3.92 -23.39
CA PRO A 457 -4.68 3.85 -24.75
C PRO A 457 -5.07 2.44 -25.19
N ALA A 458 -4.55 1.41 -24.52
CA ALA A 458 -4.78 0.00 -24.82
C ALA A 458 -5.80 -0.68 -23.88
N SER A 459 -6.48 0.06 -23.00
CA SER A 459 -7.41 -0.46 -21.98
C SER A 459 -8.87 -0.60 -22.41
#